data_AF-X0RKH6-F1
#
_entry.id   AF-X0RKH6-F1
#
_cell.length_a   1.000
_cell.length_b   1.000
_cell.length_c   1.000
_cell.angle_alpha   90.00
_cell.angle_beta   90.00
_cell.angle_gamma   90.00
#
_symmetry.space_group_name_H-M   'P 1'
#
loop_
_entity.id
_entity.type
_entity.pdbx_description
1 polymer ?
#
loop_
_entity_poly.entity_id
_entity_poly.type
_entity_poly.pdbx_seq_one_letter_code
_entity_poly.pdbx_strand_id
1 'polypeptide(L)'
;MGFDLHIFKDQQLGADYIEWLVDERSIDIQTHFTKLWEYYTNRMYDISGPSAFNRKVNEAGRCYLQAQEYGLPTRITGLMHSANAGVFGARAVKEVQRKEVVIENDIAWRINAAVDFLFGKPISFVSKSPDSQKRAEIKSILKAVFEANGTIGFFQDMAVL
;
A
#
# COMPACT_ATOMS: atom_id res chain seq x y z
N MET A 1 -2.32 18.93 -14.55
CA MET A 1 -2.27 18.49 -15.96
C MET A 1 -3.54 17.69 -16.16
N GLY A 2 -4.46 18.16 -17.00
CA GLY A 2 -5.73 17.44 -17.21
C GLY A 2 -5.57 16.27 -18.18
N PHE A 3 -6.38 15.23 -18.00
CA PHE A 3 -6.39 14.07 -18.89
C PHE A 3 -7.15 14.39 -20.18
N ASP A 4 -6.55 14.18 -21.36
CA ASP A 4 -7.28 14.23 -22.64
C ASP A 4 -7.75 12.83 -23.04
N LEU A 5 -9.04 12.58 -22.86
CA LEU A 5 -9.68 11.29 -23.14
C LEU A 5 -10.57 11.31 -24.39
N HIS A 6 -10.67 12.46 -25.08
CA HIS A 6 -11.54 12.59 -26.26
C HIS A 6 -11.16 11.63 -27.39
N ILE A 7 -9.90 11.22 -27.44
CA ILE A 7 -9.38 10.23 -28.39
C ILE A 7 -10.11 8.87 -28.31
N PHE A 8 -10.67 8.51 -27.16
CA PHE A 8 -11.33 7.22 -26.95
C PHE A 8 -12.78 7.19 -27.45
N LYS A 9 -13.39 8.36 -27.70
CA LYS A 9 -14.79 8.53 -28.13
C LYS A 9 -15.79 7.76 -27.25
N ASP A 10 -15.43 7.55 -25.98
CA ASP A 10 -16.27 6.90 -24.99
C ASP A 10 -16.86 7.98 -24.08
N GLN A 11 -18.18 8.12 -24.11
CA GLN A 11 -18.89 9.13 -23.31
C GLN A 11 -18.91 8.80 -21.81
N GLN A 12 -18.62 7.55 -21.43
CA GLN A 12 -18.52 7.14 -20.03
C GLN A 12 -17.14 7.44 -19.43
N LEU A 13 -16.13 7.63 -20.27
CA LEU A 13 -14.75 7.91 -19.86
C LEU A 13 -14.51 9.43 -19.75
N GLY A 14 -15.07 10.05 -18.71
CA GLY A 14 -14.94 11.49 -18.45
C GLY A 14 -13.63 11.85 -17.75
N ALA A 15 -12.89 12.82 -18.29
CA ALA A 15 -11.66 13.33 -17.67
C ALA A 15 -11.93 13.89 -16.25
N ASP A 16 -12.98 14.69 -16.12
CA ASP A 16 -13.43 15.26 -14.84
C ASP A 16 -13.74 14.18 -13.79
N TYR A 17 -14.24 13.01 -14.23
CA TYR A 17 -14.51 11.90 -13.33
C TYR A 17 -13.22 11.24 -12.84
N ILE A 18 -12.21 11.08 -13.71
CA ILE A 18 -10.89 10.58 -13.30
C ILE A 18 -10.21 11.57 -12.34
N GLU A 19 -10.27 12.87 -12.64
CA GLU A 19 -9.75 13.90 -11.75
C GLU A 19 -10.45 13.85 -10.39
N TRP A 20 -11.78 13.75 -10.36
CA TRP A 20 -12.53 13.55 -9.11
C TRP A 20 -12.13 12.27 -8.37
N LEU A 21 -11.89 11.16 -9.09
CA LEU A 21 -11.41 9.93 -8.46
C LEU A 21 -10.02 10.10 -7.81
N VAL A 22 -9.14 10.87 -8.46
CA VAL A 22 -7.77 11.12 -7.98
C VAL A 22 -7.75 12.12 -6.83
N ASP A 23 -8.52 13.21 -6.92
CA ASP A 23 -8.41 14.32 -5.99
C ASP A 23 -9.30 14.14 -4.76
N GLU A 24 -10.52 13.64 -4.96
CA GLU A 24 -11.51 13.51 -3.87
C GLU A 24 -11.59 12.07 -3.37
N ARG A 25 -11.83 11.12 -4.29
CA ARG A 25 -12.09 9.73 -3.87
C ARG A 25 -10.86 9.02 -3.33
N SER A 26 -9.66 9.41 -3.77
CA SER A 26 -8.41 8.82 -3.30
C SER A 26 -8.21 9.00 -1.80
N ILE A 27 -8.69 10.09 -1.20
CA ILE A 27 -8.57 10.39 0.23
C ILE A 27 -9.35 9.34 1.06
N ASP A 28 -10.57 9.03 0.65
CA ASP A 28 -11.38 7.99 1.30
C ASP A 28 -10.74 6.60 1.17
N ILE A 29 -10.25 6.28 -0.05
CA ILE A 29 -9.58 5.01 -0.34
C ILE A 29 -8.31 4.89 0.52
N GLN A 30 -7.49 5.93 0.56
CA GLN A 30 -6.30 5.97 1.41
C GLN A 30 -6.69 5.75 2.88
N THR A 31 -7.67 6.49 3.40
CA THR A 31 -8.12 6.33 4.79
C THR A 31 -8.52 4.88 5.12
N HIS A 32 -9.16 4.19 4.18
CA HIS A 32 -9.55 2.80 4.35
C HIS A 32 -8.36 1.83 4.28
N PHE A 33 -7.50 1.97 3.28
CA PHE A 33 -6.44 1.00 2.98
C PHE A 33 -5.10 1.30 3.66
N THR A 34 -4.86 2.51 4.16
CA THR A 34 -3.60 2.89 4.85
C THR A 34 -3.27 1.91 5.95
N LYS A 35 -4.26 1.48 6.75
CA LYS A 35 -4.00 0.51 7.82
C LYS A 35 -3.52 -0.84 7.27
N LEU A 36 -4.15 -1.34 6.22
CA LEU A 36 -3.77 -2.62 5.60
C LEU A 36 -2.39 -2.51 4.96
N TRP A 37 -2.11 -1.39 4.29
CA TRP A 37 -0.82 -1.11 3.69
C TRP A 37 0.31 -1.02 4.72
N GLU A 38 0.10 -0.30 5.82
CA GLU A 38 1.09 -0.20 6.90
C GLU A 38 1.29 -1.55 7.59
N TYR A 39 0.21 -2.33 7.78
CA TYR A 39 0.30 -3.69 8.31
C TYR A 39 1.05 -4.64 7.36
N TYR A 40 0.80 -4.54 6.05
CA TYR A 40 1.49 -5.31 5.02
C TYR A 40 2.99 -4.98 4.97
N THR A 41 3.33 -3.70 4.84
CA THR A 41 4.73 -3.24 4.79
C THR A 41 5.45 -3.40 6.14
N ASN A 42 4.69 -3.57 7.22
CA ASN A 42 5.16 -3.63 8.60
C ASN A 42 6.11 -2.47 8.93
N ARG A 43 5.72 -1.26 8.54
CA ARG A 43 6.54 -0.08 8.72
C ARG A 43 6.92 0.11 10.19
N MET A 44 8.19 0.42 10.42
CA MET A 44 8.69 0.83 11.72
C MET A 44 8.52 2.33 11.86
N TYR A 45 7.90 2.73 12.98
CA TYR A 45 7.77 4.13 13.35
C TYR A 45 8.59 4.40 14.60
N ASP A 46 9.46 5.39 14.51
CA ASP A 46 10.16 5.91 15.68
C ASP A 46 9.17 6.63 16.59
N ILE A 47 9.22 6.29 17.87
CA ILE A 47 8.36 6.83 18.90
C ILE A 47 9.23 7.57 19.91
N SER A 48 9.14 8.88 19.89
CA SER A 48 9.84 9.78 20.80
C SER A 48 8.85 10.73 21.48
N GLY A 49 9.14 11.08 22.74
CA GLY A 49 8.36 12.04 23.52
C GLY A 49 7.74 11.48 24.81
N PRO A 50 7.17 12.35 25.68
CA PRO A 50 6.82 12.01 27.06
C PRO A 50 5.44 11.36 27.27
N SER A 51 4.74 10.98 26.20
CA SER A 51 3.35 10.48 26.30
C SER A 51 3.26 9.14 27.07
N ALA A 52 2.10 8.85 27.65
CA ALA A 52 1.87 7.56 28.32
C ALA A 52 1.97 6.38 27.34
N PHE A 53 1.57 6.58 26.09
CA PHE A 53 1.73 5.63 24.99
C PHE A 53 3.22 5.36 24.72
N ASN A 54 4.04 6.42 24.57
CA ASN A 54 5.47 6.29 24.31
C ASN A 54 6.18 5.57 25.45
N ARG A 55 5.87 5.93 26.70
CA ARG A 55 6.41 5.24 27.88
C ARG A 55 6.07 3.76 27.86
N LYS A 56 4.82 3.41 27.49
CA LYS A 56 4.38 2.01 27.38
C LYS A 56 5.18 1.24 26.34
N VAL A 57 5.39 1.81 25.16
CA VAL A 57 6.19 1.17 24.09
C VAL A 57 7.64 0.96 24.53
N ASN A 58 8.22 1.96 25.20
CA ASN A 58 9.59 1.92 25.71
C ASN A 58 9.80 0.98 26.92
N GLU A 59 8.75 0.39 27.52
CA GLU A 59 8.89 -0.57 28.63
C GLU A 59 9.76 -1.78 28.25
N ALA A 60 9.77 -2.16 26.97
CA ALA A 60 10.62 -3.23 26.44
C ALA A 60 12.01 -2.74 25.96
N GLY A 61 12.39 -1.49 26.27
CA GLY A 61 13.69 -0.91 25.89
C GLY A 61 13.80 -0.49 24.42
N ARG A 62 12.68 -0.44 23.67
CA ARG A 62 12.65 -0.09 22.24
C ARG A 62 11.98 1.26 22.03
N CYS A 63 12.57 2.10 21.18
CA CYS A 63 12.07 3.42 20.79
C CYS A 63 11.28 3.42 19.48
N TYR A 64 10.80 2.26 19.03
CA TYR A 64 10.02 2.13 17.81
C TYR A 64 8.81 1.21 18.02
N LEU A 65 7.86 1.30 17.10
CA LEU A 65 6.71 0.40 16.99
C LEU A 65 6.59 -0.09 15.56
N GLN A 66 6.28 -1.36 15.42
CA GLN A 66 5.95 -1.97 14.13
C GLN A 66 4.44 -1.92 13.90
N ALA A 67 4.01 -1.58 12.68
CA ALA A 67 2.59 -1.49 12.34
C ALA A 67 1.80 -2.78 12.62
N GLN A 68 2.44 -3.95 12.49
CA GLN A 68 1.79 -5.24 12.79
C GLN A 68 1.48 -5.45 14.26
N GLU A 69 2.10 -4.69 15.17
CA GLU A 69 1.77 -4.74 16.59
C GLU A 69 0.32 -4.30 16.88
N TYR A 70 -0.30 -3.54 15.98
CA TYR A 70 -1.72 -3.20 16.06
C TYR A 70 -2.62 -4.45 16.15
N GLY A 71 -2.23 -5.53 15.48
CA GLY A 71 -2.97 -6.80 15.47
C GLY A 71 -2.80 -7.62 16.74
N LEU A 72 -1.88 -7.23 17.63
CA LEU A 72 -1.60 -7.98 18.84
C LEU A 72 -2.59 -7.64 19.97
N PRO A 73 -2.94 -8.63 20.81
CA PRO A 73 -3.85 -8.40 21.92
C PRO A 73 -3.20 -7.54 23.01
N THR A 74 -4.02 -6.73 23.69
CA THR A 74 -3.62 -5.84 24.79
C THR A 74 -2.80 -6.55 25.87
N ARG A 75 -3.07 -7.82 26.15
CA ARG A 75 -2.33 -8.63 27.15
C ARG A 75 -0.83 -8.84 26.83
N ILE A 76 -0.41 -8.55 25.60
CA ILE A 76 0.99 -8.62 25.14
C ILE A 76 1.58 -7.22 25.08
N THR A 77 0.90 -6.28 24.43
CA THR A 77 1.44 -4.94 24.14
C THR A 77 1.25 -3.94 25.27
N GLY A 78 0.28 -4.16 26.16
CA GLY A 78 -0.19 -3.18 27.12
C GLY A 78 -0.89 -1.98 26.47
N LEU A 79 -1.24 -2.08 25.18
CA LEU A 79 -1.86 -1.04 24.37
C LEU A 79 -3.24 -1.49 23.90
N MET A 80 -4.24 -0.64 24.10
CA MET A 80 -5.60 -0.85 23.60
C MET A 80 -5.82 0.08 22.40
N HIS A 81 -5.88 -0.50 21.20
CA HIS A 81 -6.10 0.23 19.96
C HIS A 81 -7.60 0.48 19.72
N SER A 82 -7.93 1.65 19.18
CA SER A 82 -9.26 1.93 18.63
C SER A 82 -9.30 1.54 17.15
N ALA A 83 -10.44 1.03 16.68
CA ALA A 83 -10.64 0.61 15.29
C ALA A 83 -10.33 1.72 14.27
N ASN A 84 -10.60 2.98 14.64
CA ASN A 84 -10.57 4.12 13.73
C ASN A 84 -9.38 5.06 13.93
N ALA A 85 -8.48 4.76 14.87
CA ALA A 85 -7.43 5.70 15.28
C ALA A 85 -6.02 5.32 14.78
N GLY A 86 -5.92 4.28 13.93
CA GLY A 86 -4.66 3.84 13.34
C GLY A 86 -3.64 3.30 14.36
N VAL A 87 -2.39 3.17 13.91
CA VAL A 87 -1.27 2.60 14.71
C VAL A 87 -0.96 3.44 15.95
N PHE A 88 -1.04 4.77 15.85
CA PHE A 88 -0.74 5.70 16.94
C PHE A 88 -1.91 5.98 17.89
N GLY A 89 -3.13 5.59 17.51
CA GLY A 89 -4.34 5.82 18.29
C GLY A 89 -4.60 4.77 19.37
N ALA A 90 -3.58 4.44 20.15
CA ALA A 90 -3.66 3.44 21.21
C ALA A 90 -3.59 4.08 22.60
N ARG A 91 -4.35 3.52 23.54
CA ARG A 91 -4.31 3.90 24.95
C ARG A 91 -3.50 2.90 25.76
N ALA A 92 -2.56 3.41 26.55
CA ALA A 92 -1.80 2.60 27.51
C ALA A 92 -2.69 2.05 28.62
N VAL A 93 -2.59 0.75 28.89
CA VAL A 93 -3.27 0.06 29.99
C VAL A 93 -2.29 -0.11 31.14
N LYS A 94 -2.65 0.43 32.32
CA LYS A 94 -1.74 0.55 33.47
C LYS A 94 -1.33 -0.79 34.07
N GLU A 95 -2.25 -1.75 34.12
CA GLU A 95 -2.07 -3.02 34.85
C GLU A 95 -1.40 -4.12 34.03
N VAL A 96 -1.08 -3.86 32.77
CA VAL A 96 -0.49 -4.86 31.87
C VAL A 96 0.91 -4.42 31.49
N GLN A 97 1.95 -5.11 31.96
CA GLN A 97 3.32 -4.85 31.51
C GLN A 97 3.49 -5.29 30.06
N ARG A 98 4.13 -4.45 29.23
CA ARG A 98 4.45 -4.82 27.85
C ARG A 98 5.49 -5.94 27.83
N LYS A 99 5.22 -6.97 27.04
CA LYS A 99 6.18 -8.05 26.74
C LYS A 99 7.08 -7.63 25.58
N GLU A 100 8.22 -8.28 25.45
CA GLU A 100 9.01 -8.16 24.23
C GLU A 100 8.20 -8.69 23.04
N VAL A 101 8.18 -7.90 21.96
CA VAL A 101 7.49 -8.24 20.72
C VAL A 101 8.55 -8.31 19.62
N VAL A 102 8.58 -9.45 18.94
CA VAL A 102 9.38 -9.68 17.74
C VAL A 102 8.41 -10.08 16.65
N ILE A 103 8.42 -9.34 15.56
CA ILE A 103 7.54 -9.57 14.41
C ILE A 103 8.40 -10.00 13.22
N GLU A 104 8.09 -11.18 12.69
CA GLU A 104 8.55 -11.63 11.38
C GLU A 104 7.44 -11.35 10.36
N ASN A 105 7.74 -10.56 9.32
CA ASN A 105 6.73 -10.14 8.34
C ASN A 105 6.44 -11.22 7.29
N ASP A 106 5.93 -12.38 7.73
CA ASP A 106 5.59 -13.50 6.86
C ASP A 106 4.44 -13.16 5.88
N ILE A 107 3.56 -12.22 6.25
CA ILE A 107 2.45 -11.78 5.39
C ILE A 107 2.98 -11.10 4.12
N ALA A 108 3.93 -10.16 4.25
CA ALA A 108 4.52 -9.53 3.08
C ALA A 108 5.23 -10.55 2.21
N TRP A 109 5.96 -11.48 2.83
CA TRP A 109 6.66 -12.53 2.11
C TRP A 109 5.70 -13.40 1.29
N ARG A 110 4.58 -13.84 1.88
CA ARG A 110 3.56 -14.65 1.18
C ARG A 110 2.88 -13.89 0.03
N ILE A 111 2.53 -12.63 0.25
CA ILE A 111 1.88 -11.80 -0.78
C ILE A 111 2.84 -11.55 -1.94
N ASN A 112 4.09 -11.17 -1.66
CA ASN A 112 5.10 -10.97 -2.70
C ASN A 112 5.36 -12.27 -3.48
N ALA A 113 5.45 -13.41 -2.80
CA ALA A 113 5.56 -14.69 -3.48
C ALA A 113 4.36 -14.97 -4.40
N ALA A 114 3.14 -14.68 -3.96
CA ALA A 114 1.94 -14.82 -4.80
C ALA A 114 1.95 -13.86 -6.01
N VAL A 115 2.41 -12.64 -5.83
CA VAL A 115 2.61 -11.64 -6.90
C VAL A 115 3.67 -12.12 -7.90
N ASP A 116 4.78 -12.68 -7.43
CA ASP A 116 5.81 -13.28 -8.27
C ASP A 116 5.25 -14.44 -9.11
N PHE A 117 4.39 -15.28 -8.53
CA PHE A 117 3.69 -16.33 -9.28
C PHE A 117 2.72 -15.76 -10.32
N LEU A 118 1.98 -14.71 -9.98
CA LEU A 118 1.05 -14.05 -10.90
C LEU A 118 1.78 -13.46 -12.12
N PHE A 119 2.94 -12.85 -11.89
CA PHE A 119 3.79 -12.26 -12.92
C PHE A 119 4.99 -13.14 -13.31
N GLY A 120 4.86 -14.47 -13.22
CA GLY A 120 5.94 -15.40 -13.60
C GLY A 120 6.38 -15.34 -15.07
N LYS A 121 5.69 -14.53 -15.90
CA LYS A 121 6.08 -14.21 -17.28
C LYS A 121 5.86 -12.72 -17.57
N PRO A 122 6.71 -12.10 -18.41
CA PRO A 122 6.50 -10.72 -18.85
C PRO A 122 5.14 -10.52 -19.52
N ILE A 123 4.46 -9.43 -19.17
CA ILE A 123 3.20 -9.04 -19.81
C ILE A 123 3.50 -8.61 -21.25
N SER A 124 2.72 -9.16 -22.19
CA SER A 124 2.82 -8.81 -23.61
C SER A 124 1.61 -8.01 -24.06
N PHE A 125 1.86 -6.90 -24.76
CA PHE A 125 0.81 -6.08 -25.35
C PHE A 125 0.62 -6.44 -26.82
N VAL A 126 -0.65 -6.68 -27.19
CA VAL A 126 -1.06 -6.92 -28.57
C VAL A 126 -2.13 -5.92 -28.95
N SER A 127 -1.82 -5.05 -29.91
CA SER A 127 -2.83 -4.16 -30.49
C SER A 127 -3.69 -4.92 -31.51
N LYS A 128 -5.01 -4.75 -31.39
CA LYS A 128 -6.03 -5.32 -32.30
C LYS A 128 -6.25 -4.46 -33.56
N SER A 129 -5.40 -3.45 -33.80
CA SER A 129 -5.48 -2.63 -35.01
C SER A 129 -5.35 -3.50 -36.26
N PRO A 130 -6.22 -3.32 -37.27
CA PRO A 130 -6.12 -4.04 -38.55
C PRO A 130 -4.87 -3.61 -39.33
N ASP A 131 -4.44 -2.35 -39.17
CA ASP A 131 -3.21 -1.79 -39.74
C ASP A 131 -1.98 -2.34 -39.00
N SER A 132 -1.08 -2.97 -39.75
CA SER A 132 0.15 -3.59 -39.26
C SER A 132 1.20 -2.59 -38.79
N GLN A 133 1.35 -1.45 -39.47
CA GLN A 133 2.28 -0.40 -39.08
C GLN A 133 1.82 0.25 -37.78
N LYS A 134 0.54 0.64 -37.72
CA LYS A 134 -0.06 1.21 -36.50
C LYS A 134 0.03 0.25 -35.32
N ARG A 135 -0.17 -1.05 -35.55
CA ARG A 135 -0.02 -2.09 -34.52
C ARG A 135 1.41 -2.16 -33.98
N ALA A 136 2.42 -2.05 -34.85
CA ALA A 136 3.82 -2.05 -34.45
C ALA A 136 4.19 -0.78 -33.66
N GLU A 137 3.72 0.38 -34.10
CA GLU A 137 3.95 1.66 -33.43
C GLU A 137 3.35 1.68 -32.02
N ILE A 138 2.08 1.30 -31.87
CA ILE A 138 1.42 1.22 -30.55
C ILE A 138 2.19 0.30 -29.61
N LYS A 139 2.62 -0.88 -30.10
CA LYS A 139 3.39 -1.84 -29.29
C LYS A 139 4.73 -1.25 -28.85
N SER A 140 5.42 -0.54 -29.74
CA SER A 140 6.71 0.10 -29.45
C SER A 140 6.56 1.18 -28.36
N ILE A 141 5.56 2.05 -28.50
CA ILE A 141 5.29 3.13 -27.54
C ILE A 141 4.96 2.57 -26.16
N LEU A 142 4.01 1.62 -26.07
CA LEU A 142 3.63 1.03 -24.79
C LEU A 142 4.81 0.33 -24.12
N LYS A 143 5.61 -0.41 -24.90
CA LYS A 143 6.80 -1.08 -24.38
C LYS A 143 7.79 -0.06 -23.80
N ALA A 144 8.09 1.02 -24.52
CA ALA A 144 9.00 2.06 -24.06
C ALA A 144 8.49 2.74 -22.77
N VAL A 145 7.18 3.00 -22.67
CA VAL A 145 6.57 3.57 -21.46
C VAL A 145 6.76 2.63 -20.27
N PHE A 146 6.41 1.35 -20.38
CA PHE A 146 6.56 0.43 -19.25
C PHE A 146 8.03 0.15 -18.91
N GLU A 147 8.92 0.07 -19.90
CA GLU A 147 10.36 -0.08 -19.67
C GLU A 147 10.93 1.09 -18.86
N ALA A 148 10.53 2.32 -19.18
CA ALA A 148 10.95 3.51 -18.44
C ALA A 148 10.40 3.57 -17.00
N ASN A 149 9.31 2.85 -16.71
CA ASN A 149 8.63 2.88 -15.40
C ASN A 149 8.91 1.63 -14.55
N GLY A 150 9.95 0.84 -14.84
CA GLY A 150 10.33 -0.32 -14.02
C GLY A 150 9.83 -1.68 -14.53
N THR A 151 9.27 -1.73 -15.75
CA THR A 151 8.84 -2.95 -16.45
C THR A 151 7.90 -3.82 -15.60
N ILE A 152 8.37 -4.96 -15.11
CA ILE A 152 7.57 -5.92 -14.36
C ILE A 152 7.32 -5.44 -12.94
N GLY A 153 8.27 -4.70 -12.35
CA GLY A 153 8.14 -4.12 -11.01
C GLY A 153 6.93 -3.21 -10.91
N PHE A 154 6.65 -2.43 -11.96
CA PHE A 154 5.45 -1.59 -12.03
C PHE A 154 4.15 -2.39 -11.85
N PHE A 155 4.05 -3.56 -12.50
CA PHE A 155 2.86 -4.40 -12.39
C PHE A 155 2.78 -5.14 -11.05
N GLN A 156 3.93 -5.52 -10.50
CA GLN A 156 4.02 -6.13 -9.17
C GLN A 156 3.60 -5.12 -8.09
N ASP A 157 4.06 -3.87 -8.19
CA ASP A 157 3.67 -2.77 -7.30
C ASP A 157 2.17 -2.47 -7.44
N MET A 158 1.63 -2.44 -8.66
CA MET A 158 0.20 -2.30 -8.87
C MET A 158 -0.63 -3.43 -8.25
N ALA A 159 -0.11 -4.66 -8.17
CA ALA A 159 -0.86 -5.79 -7.63
C ALA A 159 -0.95 -5.80 -6.11
N VAL A 160 -0.16 -4.97 -5.43
CA VAL A 160 -0.21 -4.82 -3.96
C VAL A 160 -0.93 -3.54 -3.51
N LEU A 161 -1.30 -2.66 -4.45
CA LEU A 161 -2.09 -1.43 -4.24
C LEU A 161 -3.60 -1.69 -4.35
#